data_AF-A0A1F2U3K5-F1
#
_entry.id   AF-A0A1F2U3K5-F1
#
_cell.length_a   1.000
_cell.length_b   1.000
_cell.length_c   1.000
_cell.angle_alpha   90.00
_cell.angle_beta   90.00
_cell.angle_gamma   90.00
#
_symmetry.space_group_name_H-M   'P 1'
#
loop_
_entity.id
_entity.type
_entity.pdbx_description
1 polymer ?
#
loop_
_entity_poly.entity_id
_entity_poly.type
_entity_poly.pdbx_seq_one_letter_code
_entity_poly.pdbx_strand_id
1 'polypeptide(L)'
;MRLPKWPERSRAALYIALIFLCGIVTGALATNVWMNWGPRSRSARADAPRTRQRSVDRVKRELSLTPDQAQKLDQIVDETRTAYQVHENEIGAIRQQGRDRIREILTDEQKAKYEQIIARIDARRKKHHR
;
A
#
# COMPACT_ATOMS: atom_id res chain seq x y z
N MET A 1 -2.86 -22.12 -49.87
CA MET A 1 -2.03 -21.63 -48.75
C MET A 1 -1.89 -22.78 -47.74
N ARG A 2 -0.73 -23.45 -47.67
CA ARG A 2 -0.51 -24.58 -46.75
C ARG A 2 -0.25 -24.04 -45.35
N LEU A 3 -1.16 -24.32 -44.41
CA LEU A 3 -0.93 -24.00 -43.00
C LEU A 3 0.26 -24.82 -42.47
N PRO A 4 1.21 -24.19 -41.77
CA PRO A 4 2.37 -24.88 -41.20
C PRO A 4 1.89 -25.98 -40.24
N LYS A 5 2.38 -27.21 -40.41
CA LYS A 5 2.06 -28.34 -39.51
C LYS A 5 2.96 -28.25 -38.29
N TRP A 6 2.51 -27.55 -37.25
CA TRP A 6 3.22 -27.46 -35.98
C TRP A 6 3.20 -28.83 -35.26
N PRO A 7 4.29 -29.25 -34.62
CA PRO A 7 4.28 -30.44 -33.77
C PRO A 7 3.24 -30.27 -32.66
N GLU A 8 2.53 -31.35 -32.29
CA GLU A 8 1.44 -31.37 -31.30
C GLU A 8 1.76 -30.57 -30.01
N ARG A 9 3.04 -30.60 -29.60
CA ARG A 9 3.58 -29.88 -28.43
C ARG A 9 3.47 -28.36 -28.53
N SER A 10 3.64 -27.80 -29.72
CA SER A 10 3.55 -26.34 -29.94
C SER A 10 2.11 -25.84 -29.98
N ARG A 11 1.17 -26.67 -30.42
CA ARG A 11 -0.27 -26.37 -30.35
C ARG A 11 -0.73 -26.36 -28.89
N ALA A 12 -0.33 -27.37 -28.11
CA ALA A 12 -0.60 -27.42 -26.68
C ALA A 12 0.00 -26.22 -25.93
N ALA A 13 1.25 -25.85 -26.21
CA ALA A 13 1.88 -24.67 -25.63
C ALA A 13 1.14 -23.37 -25.96
N LEU A 14 0.61 -23.24 -27.19
CA LEU A 14 -0.17 -22.08 -27.60
C LEU A 14 -1.51 -22.01 -26.86
N TYR A 15 -2.20 -23.13 -26.67
CA TYR A 15 -3.43 -23.16 -25.85
C TYR A 15 -3.16 -22.81 -24.38
N ILE A 16 -2.07 -23.32 -23.80
CA ILE A 16 -1.67 -22.99 -22.44
C ILE A 16 -1.35 -21.50 -22.31
N ALA A 17 -0.61 -20.93 -23.26
CA ALA A 17 -0.30 -19.51 -23.29
C ALA A 17 -1.57 -18.65 -23.40
N LEU A 18 -2.55 -19.05 -24.23
CA LEU A 18 -3.83 -18.35 -24.36
C LEU A 18 -4.66 -18.42 -23.08
N ILE A 19 -4.72 -19.57 -22.41
CA ILE A 19 -5.43 -19.72 -21.12
C ILE A 19 -4.78 -18.83 -20.06
N PHE A 20 -3.44 -18.80 -20.01
CA PHE A 20 -2.70 -17.96 -19.06
C PHE A 20 -2.94 -16.46 -19.33
N LEU A 21 -2.91 -16.05 -20.60
CA LEU A 21 -3.22 -14.67 -21.00
C LEU A 21 -4.64 -14.26 -20.60
N CYS A 22 -5.61 -15.16 -20.82
CA CYS A 22 -7.01 -14.94 -20.43
C CYS A 22 -7.13 -14.81 -18.90
N GLY A 23 -6.40 -15.62 -18.14
CA GLY A 23 -6.31 -15.52 -16.68
C GLY A 23 -5.73 -14.19 -16.21
N ILE A 24 -4.66 -13.69 -16.83
CA ILE A 24 -4.06 -12.38 -16.50
C ILE A 24 -5.05 -11.24 -16.76
N VAL A 25 -5.70 -11.25 -17.93
CA VAL A 25 -6.67 -10.20 -18.30
C VAL A 25 -7.86 -10.20 -17.33
N THR A 26 -8.36 -11.39 -17.00
CA THR A 26 -9.47 -11.55 -16.05
C THR A 26 -9.07 -11.10 -14.64
N GLY A 27 -7.88 -11.47 -14.17
CA GLY A 27 -7.34 -11.03 -12.88
C GLY A 27 -7.10 -9.52 -12.81
N ALA A 28 -6.57 -8.91 -13.88
CA ALA A 28 -6.37 -7.47 -13.96
C ALA A 28 -7.70 -6.70 -13.95
N LEU A 29 -8.71 -7.19 -14.67
CA LEU A 29 -10.06 -6.61 -14.68
C LEU A 29 -10.74 -6.75 -13.31
N ALA A 30 -10.70 -7.94 -12.69
CA ALA A 30 -11.25 -8.16 -11.36
C ALA A 30 -10.59 -7.26 -10.31
N THR A 31 -9.27 -7.11 -10.37
CA THR A 31 -8.53 -6.22 -9.46
C THR A 31 -8.87 -4.76 -9.70
N ASN A 32 -9.00 -4.32 -10.95
CA ASN A 32 -9.37 -2.94 -11.30
C ASN A 32 -10.81 -2.62 -10.82
N VAL A 33 -11.76 -3.51 -11.06
CA VAL A 33 -13.16 -3.35 -10.60
C VAL A 33 -13.24 -3.37 -9.08
N TRP A 34 -12.54 -4.27 -8.39
CA TRP A 34 -12.50 -4.26 -6.92
C TRP A 34 -11.87 -2.97 -6.39
N MET A 35 -10.77 -2.51 -6.98
CA MET A 35 -10.08 -1.30 -6.53
C MET A 35 -10.90 -0.02 -6.80
N ASN A 36 -11.71 0.01 -7.86
CA ASN A 36 -12.51 1.18 -8.20
C ASN A 36 -13.93 1.16 -7.59
N TRP A 37 -14.56 -0.02 -7.44
CA TRP A 37 -15.96 -0.18 -7.05
C TRP A 37 -16.18 -1.02 -5.78
N GLY A 38 -15.15 -1.69 -5.24
CA GLY A 38 -15.23 -2.28 -3.91
C GLY A 38 -15.43 -1.21 -2.82
N PRO A 39 -15.73 -1.61 -1.56
CA PRO A 39 -15.84 -0.68 -0.46
C PRO A 39 -14.57 0.16 -0.47
N ARG A 40 -14.71 1.46 -0.80
CA ARG A 40 -13.58 2.38 -0.88
C ARG A 40 -12.80 2.23 0.43
N SER A 41 -11.68 1.53 0.36
CA SER A 41 -10.51 1.83 1.17
C SER A 41 -10.02 3.18 0.65
N ARG A 42 -10.83 4.21 0.93
CA ARG A 42 -10.53 5.60 0.73
C ARG A 42 -9.31 5.80 1.61
N SER A 43 -8.15 5.83 0.97
CA SER A 43 -6.95 6.57 1.38
C SER A 43 -7.19 7.36 2.67
N ALA A 44 -6.90 6.72 3.80
CA ALA A 44 -7.32 7.18 5.12
C ALA A 44 -6.60 8.44 5.62
N ARG A 45 -5.90 9.17 4.75
CA ARG A 45 -4.96 10.21 5.20
C ARG A 45 -5.04 11.59 4.55
N ALA A 46 -5.74 11.77 3.43
CA ALA A 46 -5.93 13.12 2.87
C ALA A 46 -6.79 14.05 3.77
N ASP A 47 -7.47 13.48 4.77
CA ASP A 47 -8.25 14.18 5.80
C ASP A 47 -7.83 13.77 7.24
N ALA A 48 -6.62 13.24 7.46
CA ALA A 48 -6.28 12.46 8.67
C ALA A 48 -6.68 13.10 10.04
N PRO A 49 -6.45 14.40 10.31
CA PRO A 49 -6.83 15.01 11.58
C PRO A 49 -8.36 15.14 11.71
N ARG A 50 -9.02 15.63 10.65
CA ARG A 50 -10.49 15.80 10.62
C ARG A 50 -11.21 14.46 10.65
N THR A 51 -10.72 13.44 9.96
CA THR A 51 -11.30 12.10 9.97
C THR A 51 -11.07 11.40 11.31
N ARG A 52 -9.92 11.60 11.96
CA ARG A 52 -9.67 11.05 13.31
C ARG A 52 -10.58 11.69 14.35
N GLN A 53 -10.67 13.03 14.37
CA GLN A 53 -11.59 13.74 15.27
C GLN A 53 -13.02 13.24 15.05
N ARG A 54 -13.45 13.15 13.79
CA ARG A 54 -14.78 12.61 13.42
C ARG A 54 -15.00 11.17 13.89
N SER A 55 -13.97 10.32 13.87
CA SER A 55 -14.05 8.94 14.37
C SER A 55 -14.20 8.90 15.89
N VAL A 56 -13.41 9.70 16.63
CA VAL A 56 -13.51 9.78 18.10
C VAL A 56 -14.86 10.36 18.50
N ASP A 57 -15.30 11.44 17.85
CA ASP A 57 -16.60 12.07 18.09
C ASP A 57 -17.75 11.12 17.76
N ARG A 58 -17.59 10.27 16.73
CA ARG A 58 -18.55 9.22 16.41
C ARG A 58 -18.65 8.18 17.53
N VAL A 59 -17.53 7.70 18.05
CA VAL A 59 -17.51 6.74 19.17
C VAL A 59 -18.15 7.34 20.42
N LYS A 60 -17.81 8.60 20.75
CA LYS A 60 -18.42 9.32 21.88
C LYS A 60 -19.95 9.37 21.77
N ARG A 61 -20.46 9.69 20.57
CA ARG A 61 -21.91 9.77 20.31
C ARG A 61 -22.60 8.41 20.26
N GLU A 62 -22.08 7.46 19.49
CA GLU A 62 -22.72 6.15 19.30
C GLU A 62 -22.77 5.33 20.60
N LEU A 63 -21.78 5.52 21.49
CA LEU A 63 -21.75 4.86 22.79
C LEU A 63 -22.36 5.71 23.91
N SER A 64 -22.85 6.92 23.61
CA SER A 64 -23.39 7.86 24.59
C SER A 64 -22.50 8.04 25.82
N LEU A 65 -21.21 8.27 25.60
CA LEU A 65 -20.23 8.36 26.69
C LEU A 65 -20.52 9.52 27.62
N THR A 66 -20.36 9.31 28.93
CA THR A 66 -20.38 10.40 29.91
C THR A 66 -19.18 11.34 29.71
N PRO A 67 -19.20 12.57 30.25
CA PRO A 67 -18.06 13.49 30.16
C PRO A 67 -16.73 12.85 30.61
N ASP A 68 -16.76 12.14 31.73
CA ASP A 68 -15.59 11.46 32.29
C ASP A 68 -15.09 10.32 31.37
N GLN A 69 -15.99 9.56 30.76
CA GLN A 69 -15.63 8.52 29.80
C GLN A 69 -15.07 9.09 28.51
N ALA A 70 -15.63 10.20 28.02
CA ALA A 70 -15.15 10.89 26.83
C ALA A 70 -13.73 11.45 27.04
N GLN A 71 -13.45 12.02 28.22
CA GLN A 71 -12.12 12.49 28.59
C GLN A 71 -11.10 11.35 28.64
N LYS A 72 -11.46 10.21 29.24
CA LYS A 72 -10.60 9.01 29.26
C LYS A 72 -10.33 8.48 27.86
N LEU A 73 -11.34 8.49 26.98
CA LEU A 73 -11.18 8.07 25.58
C LEU A 73 -10.17 8.98 24.85
N ASP A 74 -10.26 10.30 25.03
CA ASP A 74 -9.31 11.23 24.41
C ASP A 74 -7.88 10.95 24.88
N GLN A 75 -7.69 10.75 26.18
CA GLN A 75 -6.39 10.42 26.76
C GLN A 75 -5.82 9.11 26.16
N ILE A 76 -6.62 8.03 26.11
CA ILE A 76 -6.21 6.75 25.53
C ILE A 76 -5.81 6.91 24.06
N VAL A 77 -6.58 7.67 23.29
CA VAL A 77 -6.34 7.90 21.85
C VAL A 77 -5.05 8.70 21.63
N ASP A 78 -4.73 9.65 22.50
CA ASP A 78 -3.51 10.46 22.44
C ASP A 78 -2.27 9.71 22.90
N GLU A 79 -2.36 8.95 23.99
CA GLU A 79 -1.28 8.07 24.45
C GLU A 79 -0.94 7.03 23.37
N THR A 80 -1.96 6.40 22.81
CA THR A 80 -1.81 5.44 21.71
C THR A 80 -1.13 6.10 20.51
N ARG A 81 -1.52 7.33 20.15
CA ARG A 81 -0.90 8.08 19.05
C ARG A 81 0.58 8.32 19.30
N THR A 82 0.92 8.74 20.51
CA THR A 82 2.30 9.05 20.91
C THR A 82 3.16 7.80 20.84
N ALA A 83 2.66 6.67 21.34
CA ALA A 83 3.35 5.38 21.23
C ALA A 83 3.64 4.99 19.76
N TYR A 84 2.65 5.14 18.86
CA TYR A 84 2.87 4.88 17.43
C TYR A 84 3.89 5.83 16.78
N GLN A 85 3.97 7.09 17.21
CA GLN A 85 4.93 8.06 16.64
C GLN A 85 6.37 7.69 16.98
N VAL A 86 6.62 7.21 18.19
CA VAL A 86 7.95 6.72 18.60
C VAL A 86 8.42 5.61 17.65
N HIS A 87 7.55 4.64 17.39
CA HIS A 87 7.87 3.53 16.49
C HIS A 87 8.02 3.95 15.01
N GLU A 88 7.30 4.97 14.52
CA GLU A 88 7.49 5.43 13.13
C GLU A 88 8.92 5.98 12.92
N ASN A 89 9.48 6.66 13.92
CA ASN A 89 10.86 7.15 13.86
C ASN A 89 11.87 6.00 13.84
N GLU A 90 11.68 4.99 14.70
CA GLU A 90 12.52 3.78 14.73
C GLU A 90 12.47 3.02 13.39
N ILE A 91 11.27 2.83 12.85
CA ILE A 91 11.06 2.20 11.55
C ILE A 91 11.73 3.02 10.44
N GLY A 92 11.69 4.35 10.53
CA GLY A 92 12.40 5.27 9.64
C GLY A 92 13.90 5.01 9.63
N ALA A 93 14.52 4.88 10.81
CA ALA A 93 15.94 4.57 10.95
C ALA A 93 16.31 3.21 10.36
N ILE A 94 15.52 2.16 10.65
CA ILE A 94 15.74 0.81 10.11
C ILE A 94 15.67 0.81 8.57
N ARG A 95 14.70 1.55 8.00
CA ARG A 95 14.57 1.71 6.54
C ARG A 95 15.80 2.37 5.94
N GLN A 96 16.33 3.41 6.60
CA GLN A 96 17.52 4.10 6.11
C GLN A 96 18.76 3.20 6.16
N GLN A 97 18.98 2.51 7.29
CA GLN A 97 20.07 1.55 7.42
C GLN A 97 20.00 0.44 6.35
N GLY A 98 18.80 -0.07 6.05
CA GLY A 98 18.60 -1.03 4.97
C GLY A 98 18.97 -0.47 3.60
N ARG A 99 18.62 0.80 3.32
CA ARG A 99 19.00 1.48 2.07
C ARG A 99 20.51 1.63 1.94
N ASP A 100 21.19 1.98 3.02
CA ASP A 100 22.65 2.15 3.02
C ASP A 100 23.37 0.83 2.75
N ARG A 101 22.95 -0.24 3.42
CA ARG A 101 23.47 -1.60 3.15
C ARG A 101 23.22 -2.07 1.72
N ILE A 102 22.09 -1.68 1.12
CA ILE A 102 21.84 -1.96 -0.29
C ILE A 102 22.80 -1.16 -1.17
N ARG A 103 23.05 0.13 -0.89
CA ARG A 103 24.01 0.95 -1.68
C ARG A 103 25.41 0.37 -1.70
N GLU A 104 25.85 -0.24 -0.61
CA GLU A 104 27.18 -0.85 -0.48
C GLU A 104 27.42 -1.99 -1.47
N ILE A 105 26.38 -2.74 -1.85
CA ILE A 105 26.50 -3.90 -2.75
C ILE A 105 26.24 -3.56 -4.22
N LEU A 106 25.95 -2.29 -4.55
CA LEU A 106 25.61 -1.85 -5.90
C LEU A 106 26.82 -1.26 -6.62
N THR A 107 26.87 -1.51 -7.92
CA THR A 107 27.74 -0.75 -8.85
C THR A 107 27.25 0.70 -8.99
N ASP A 108 28.10 1.60 -9.45
CA ASP A 108 27.73 3.02 -9.56
C ASP A 108 26.57 3.28 -10.53
N GLU A 109 26.48 2.51 -11.62
CA GLU A 109 25.34 2.56 -12.54
C GLU A 109 24.03 2.09 -11.86
N GLN A 110 24.11 1.02 -11.04
CA GLN A 110 22.95 0.53 -10.30
C GLN A 110 22.51 1.48 -9.18
N LYS A 111 23.45 2.17 -8.51
CA LYS A 111 23.13 3.19 -7.49
C LYS A 111 22.26 4.30 -8.07
N ALA A 112 22.59 4.80 -9.26
CA ALA A 112 21.79 5.83 -9.93
C ALA A 112 20.34 5.39 -10.15
N LYS A 113 20.12 4.13 -10.59
CA LYS A 113 18.78 3.55 -10.74
C LYS A 113 18.08 3.34 -9.38
N TYR A 114 18.83 2.94 -8.37
CA TYR A 114 18.31 2.71 -7.02
C TYR A 114 17.79 4.01 -6.37
N GLU A 115 18.51 5.12 -6.52
CA GLU A 115 18.05 6.43 -6.01
C GLU A 115 16.75 6.87 -6.67
N GLN A 116 16.57 6.63 -7.97
CA GLN A 116 15.30 6.90 -8.65
C GLN A 116 14.15 6.04 -8.10
N ILE A 117 14.43 4.79 -7.73
CA ILE A 117 13.44 3.90 -7.11
C ILE A 117 13.05 4.42 -5.73
N ILE A 118 14.03 4.78 -4.89
CA ILE A 118 13.79 5.36 -3.56
C ILE A 118 12.97 6.63 -3.67
N ALA A 119 13.33 7.55 -4.55
CA ALA A 119 12.62 8.82 -4.74
C ALA A 119 11.13 8.60 -5.09
N ARG A 120 10.81 7.62 -5.96
CA ARG A 120 9.42 7.25 -6.27
C ARG A 120 8.69 6.67 -5.08
N ILE A 121 9.35 5.81 -4.29
CA ILE A 121 8.77 5.22 -3.08
C ILE A 121 8.47 6.31 -2.05
N ASP A 122 9.40 7.24 -1.83
CA ASP A 122 9.27 8.32 -0.86
C ASP A 122 8.22 9.35 -1.30
N ALA A 123 8.12 9.65 -2.60
CA ALA A 123 7.05 10.48 -3.13
C ALA A 123 5.66 9.85 -2.90
N ARG A 124 5.53 8.53 -3.11
CA ARG A 124 4.28 7.79 -2.82
C ARG A 124 3.95 7.80 -1.33
N ARG A 125 4.95 7.65 -0.45
CA ARG A 125 4.76 7.73 1.00
C ARG A 125 4.38 9.13 1.46
N LYS A 126 5.02 10.16 0.95
CA LYS A 126 4.70 11.56 1.27
C LYS A 126 3.28 11.93 0.84
N LYS A 127 2.80 11.39 -0.29
CA LYS A 127 1.40 11.52 -0.72
C LYS A 127 0.40 10.79 0.19
N HIS A 128 0.86 9.77 0.93
CA HIS A 128 0.04 9.07 1.91
C HIS A 128 0.18 9.67 3.33
N HIS A 129 1.25 10.41 3.63
CA HIS A 129 1.46 11.11 4.91
C HIS A 129 0.97 12.57 4.92
N ARG A 130 0.82 13.22 3.76
CA ARG A 130 0.12 14.50 3.58
C ARG A 130 -1.37 14.27 3.36
#